data_AF-A0A434CP42-F1
#
_entry.id   AF-A0A434CP42-F1
#
_cell.length_a   1.000
_cell.length_b   1.000
_cell.length_c   1.000
_cell.angle_alpha   90.00
_cell.angle_beta   90.00
_cell.angle_gamma   90.00
#
_symmetry.space_group_name_H-M   'P 1'
#
loop_
_entity.id
_entity.type
_entity.pdbx_description
1 polymer ?
#
loop_
_entity_poly.entity_id
_entity_poly.type
_entity_poly.pdbx_seq_one_letter_code
_entity_poly.pdbx_strand_id
1 'polypeptide(L)'
;MLALFARDIRLNIRAGGGALTGVIFFLTVIATIPFGVGPDLKLLARIGPAILWIGALLSCLLGLDRLFQADREDGSLDLLVLGNDRHMLAVTVLVKCLAHWAGSVLPLVIAAPLLGLFMNMEPLGIGATALTLLVGTPAITFIGAAGAAVAVALPRGGLLISVLVLPLTIP
;
A
#
# COMPACT_ATOMS: atom_id res chain seq x y z
N MET A 1 0.55 -5.74 22.09
CA MET A 1 0.35 -5.80 20.62
C MET A 1 -0.88 -5.02 20.14
N LEU A 2 -2.08 -5.25 20.68
CA LEU A 2 -3.26 -4.43 20.33
C LEU A 2 -3.07 -2.92 20.53
N ALA A 3 -2.39 -2.52 21.61
CA ALA A 3 -2.05 -1.11 21.86
C ALA A 3 -1.12 -0.51 20.78
N LEU A 4 -0.20 -1.30 20.23
CA LEU A 4 0.71 -0.88 19.16
C LEU A 4 -0.05 -0.71 17.84
N PHE A 5 -0.92 -1.67 17.52
CA PHE A 5 -1.82 -1.57 16.36
C PHE A 5 -2.71 -0.32 16.42
N ALA A 6 -3.35 -0.06 17.56
CA ALA A 6 -4.20 1.11 17.75
C ALA A 6 -3.42 2.44 17.69
N ARG A 7 -2.20 2.47 18.25
CA ARG A 7 -1.27 3.60 18.12
C ARG A 7 -1.00 3.88 16.63
N ASP A 8 -0.59 2.88 15.88
CA ASP A 8 -0.17 3.05 14.48
C ASP A 8 -1.34 3.46 13.58
N ILE A 9 -2.54 2.88 13.76
CA ILE A 9 -3.75 3.36 13.05
C ILE A 9 -4.05 4.82 13.39
N ARG A 10 -3.98 5.20 14.67
CA ARG A 10 -4.27 6.58 15.09
C ARG A 10 -3.23 7.55 14.54
N LEU A 11 -1.96 7.16 14.48
CA LEU A 11 -0.89 7.95 13.86
C LEU A 11 -1.11 8.08 12.35
N ASN A 12 -1.45 7.00 11.65
CA ASN A 12 -1.75 7.03 10.21
C ASN A 12 -2.91 7.97 9.89
N ILE A 13 -3.97 7.98 10.71
CA ILE A 13 -5.13 8.87 10.53
C ILE A 13 -4.77 10.32 10.87
N ARG A 14 -4.07 10.55 11.99
CA ARG A 14 -3.75 11.91 12.47
C ARG A 14 -2.66 12.61 11.66
N ALA A 15 -1.69 11.85 11.15
CA ALA A 15 -0.67 12.39 10.26
C ALA A 15 -1.26 12.85 8.91
N GLY A 16 -2.54 12.52 8.63
CA GLY A 16 -3.39 13.12 7.60
C GLY A 16 -2.99 12.85 6.14
N GLY A 17 -1.75 12.44 5.90
CA GLY A 17 -1.18 12.38 4.56
C GLY A 17 -1.22 10.99 3.91
N GLY A 18 -0.88 9.92 4.63
CA GLY A 18 -0.56 8.63 3.98
C GLY A 18 -1.73 8.01 3.21
N ALA A 19 -2.84 7.75 3.91
CA ALA A 19 -4.00 7.07 3.33
C ALA A 19 -4.71 7.92 2.27
N LEU A 20 -4.94 9.20 2.56
CA LEU A 20 -5.64 10.10 1.64
C LEU A 20 -4.81 10.35 0.37
N THR A 21 -3.50 10.55 0.50
CA THR A 21 -2.61 10.71 -0.66
C THR A 21 -2.60 9.46 -1.52
N GLY A 22 -2.54 8.26 -0.92
CA GLY A 22 -2.62 7.00 -1.64
C GLY A 22 -3.92 6.84 -2.43
N VAL A 23 -5.06 7.21 -1.84
CA VAL A 23 -6.39 7.15 -2.48
C VAL A 23 -6.49 8.16 -3.63
N ILE A 24 -6.05 9.40 -3.42
CA ILE A 24 -6.07 10.44 -4.46
C ILE A 24 -5.16 10.04 -5.62
N PHE A 25 -3.97 9.51 -5.32
CA PHE A 25 -3.03 9.03 -6.33
C PHE A 25 -3.64 7.87 -7.13
N PHE A 26 -4.25 6.90 -6.45
CA PHE A 26 -4.93 5.76 -7.07
C PHE A 26 -6.03 6.23 -8.03
N LEU A 27 -6.88 7.12 -7.54
CA LEU A 27 -7.94 7.74 -8.33
C LEU A 27 -7.37 8.48 -9.53
N THR A 28 -6.31 9.26 -9.36
CA THR A 28 -5.68 10.03 -10.44
C THR A 28 -5.12 9.14 -11.53
N VAL A 29 -4.42 8.05 -11.16
CA VAL A 29 -3.88 7.07 -12.11
C VAL A 29 -5.00 6.47 -12.94
N ILE A 30 -6.05 5.97 -12.29
CA ILE A 30 -7.17 5.32 -12.98
C ILE A 30 -7.99 6.31 -13.80
N ALA A 31 -8.25 7.50 -13.26
CA ALA A 31 -8.99 8.57 -13.91
C ALA A 31 -8.31 9.05 -15.19
N THR A 32 -6.98 8.98 -15.26
CA THR A 32 -6.20 9.45 -16.42
C THR A 32 -6.23 8.45 -17.59
N ILE A 33 -6.44 7.16 -17.34
CA ILE A 33 -6.41 6.14 -18.40
C ILE A 33 -7.43 6.39 -19.52
N PRO A 34 -8.73 6.66 -19.27
CA PRO A 34 -9.69 6.84 -20.36
C PRO A 34 -9.36 8.06 -21.22
N PHE A 35 -8.72 9.09 -20.64
CA PHE A 35 -8.25 10.24 -21.39
C PHE A 35 -7.05 9.89 -22.29
N GLY A 36 -6.17 9.00 -21.85
CA GLY A 36 -5.02 8.55 -22.65
C GLY A 36 -5.37 7.52 -23.73
N VAL A 37 -6.28 6.60 -23.43
CA VAL A 37 -6.69 5.50 -24.33
C VAL A 37 -7.82 5.91 -25.28
N GLY A 38 -8.69 6.82 -24.84
CA GLY A 38 -9.89 7.21 -25.57
C GLY A 38 -11.14 6.40 -25.16
N PRO A 39 -12.29 6.65 -25.79
CA PRO A 39 -13.60 6.13 -25.37
C PRO A 39 -13.88 4.66 -25.80
N ASP A 40 -12.85 3.85 -26.06
CA ASP A 40 -13.03 2.43 -26.38
C ASP A 40 -13.36 1.62 -25.13
N LEU A 41 -14.66 1.45 -24.88
CA LEU A 41 -15.21 0.74 -23.74
C LEU A 41 -14.80 -0.74 -23.68
N LYS A 42 -14.56 -1.39 -24.83
CA LYS A 42 -14.13 -2.80 -24.86
C LYS A 42 -12.67 -2.91 -24.45
N LEU A 43 -11.84 -2.01 -24.95
CA LEU A 43 -10.45 -1.93 -24.54
C LEU A 43 -10.35 -1.62 -23.05
N LEU A 44 -11.09 -0.61 -22.56
CA LEU A 44 -11.08 -0.19 -21.16
C LEU A 44 -11.48 -1.33 -20.20
N ALA A 45 -12.53 -2.08 -20.54
CA ALA A 45 -12.97 -3.25 -19.78
C ALA A 45 -11.88 -4.34 -19.71
N ARG A 46 -11.14 -4.53 -20.81
CA ARG A 46 -10.08 -5.55 -20.92
C ARG A 46 -8.84 -5.20 -20.10
N ILE A 47 -8.43 -3.93 -20.07
CA ILE A 47 -7.23 -3.47 -19.35
C ILE A 47 -7.52 -3.03 -17.91
N GLY A 48 -8.78 -2.79 -17.56
CA GLY A 48 -9.23 -2.32 -16.25
C GLY A 48 -8.64 -3.08 -15.06
N PRO A 49 -8.70 -4.42 -14.99
CA PRO A 49 -8.12 -5.19 -13.89
C PRO A 49 -6.63 -4.91 -13.68
N ALA A 50 -5.87 -4.82 -14.76
CA ALA A 50 -4.43 -4.57 -14.72
C ALA A 50 -4.13 -3.15 -14.23
N ILE A 51 -4.89 -2.16 -14.69
CA ILE A 51 -4.73 -0.76 -14.24
C ILE A 51 -5.06 -0.61 -12.76
N LEU A 52 -6.12 -1.24 -12.27
CA LEU A 52 -6.47 -1.24 -10.84
C LEU A 52 -5.32 -1.84 -10.02
N TRP A 53 -4.69 -2.92 -10.50
CA TRP A 53 -3.53 -3.51 -9.83
C TRP A 53 -2.29 -2.62 -9.85
N ILE A 54 -1.96 -2.03 -11.01
CA ILE A 54 -0.82 -1.12 -11.15
C ILE A 54 -1.01 0.11 -10.26
N GLY A 55 -2.20 0.72 -10.29
CA GLY A 55 -2.53 1.87 -9.46
C GLY A 55 -2.41 1.53 -7.97
N ALA A 56 -2.93 0.37 -7.55
CA ALA A 56 -2.88 -0.05 -6.15
C ALA A 56 -1.43 -0.30 -5.70
N LEU A 57 -0.62 -0.97 -6.54
CA LEU A 57 0.80 -1.20 -6.30
C LEU A 57 1.56 0.11 -6.11
N LEU A 58 1.41 1.04 -7.05
CA LEU A 58 2.09 2.35 -6.99
C LEU A 58 1.64 3.17 -5.77
N SER A 59 0.34 3.16 -5.44
CA SER A 59 -0.18 3.78 -4.21
C SER A 59 0.39 3.14 -2.95
N CYS A 60 0.57 1.81 -2.92
CA CYS A 60 1.19 1.12 -1.78
C CYS A 60 2.65 1.54 -1.59
N LEU A 61 3.41 1.70 -2.68
CA LEU A 61 4.81 2.16 -2.62
C LEU A 61 4.95 3.54 -1.97
N LEU A 62 3.99 4.45 -2.20
CA LEU A 62 3.98 5.78 -1.56
C LEU A 62 3.80 5.74 -0.05
N GLY A 63 3.16 4.70 0.49
CA GLY A 63 2.94 4.56 1.93
C GLY A 63 4.07 3.83 2.65
N LEU A 64 4.81 2.98 1.94
CA LEU A 64 5.80 2.07 2.52
C LEU A 64 7.05 2.79 3.05
N ASP A 65 7.38 3.96 2.51
CA ASP A 65 8.51 4.77 2.99
C ASP A 65 8.37 5.15 4.47
N ARG A 66 7.14 5.49 4.89
CA ARG A 66 6.80 5.93 6.24
C ARG A 66 6.68 4.81 7.25
N LEU A 67 6.64 3.55 6.81
CA LEU A 67 6.39 2.40 7.68
C LEU A 67 7.39 2.30 8.85
N PHE A 68 8.67 2.56 8.60
CA PHE A 68 9.72 2.56 9.62
C PHE A 68 10.44 3.91 9.78
N GLN A 69 10.39 4.78 8.76
CA GLN A 69 10.98 6.13 8.83
C GLN A 69 10.38 6.94 9.98
N ALA A 70 9.05 6.94 10.13
CA ALA A 70 8.39 7.72 11.18
C ALA A 70 8.84 7.31 12.59
N ASP A 71 9.01 6.01 12.84
CA ASP A 71 9.49 5.52 14.14
C ASP A 71 11.00 5.76 14.33
N ARG A 72 11.77 5.82 13.25
CA ARG A 72 13.21 6.16 13.29
C ARG A 72 13.44 7.63 13.60
N GLU A 73 12.64 8.52 13.00
CA GLU A 73 12.71 9.97 13.24
C GLU A 73 12.37 10.34 14.69
N ASP A 74 11.42 9.63 15.32
CA ASP A 74 11.02 9.81 16.73
C ASP A 74 11.87 8.96 17.72
N GLY A 75 12.88 8.22 17.23
CA GLY A 75 13.74 7.34 18.05
C GLY A 75 13.04 6.11 18.65
N SER A 76 11.73 5.95 18.45
CA SER A 76 10.96 4.81 18.95
C SER A 76 11.36 3.47 18.31
N LEU A 77 11.94 3.50 17.10
CA LEU A 77 12.43 2.29 16.42
C LEU A 77 13.53 1.60 17.25
N ASP A 78 14.45 2.37 17.82
CA ASP A 78 15.54 1.82 18.64
C ASP A 78 14.99 1.19 19.93
N LEU A 79 13.96 1.80 20.53
CA LEU A 79 13.27 1.23 21.70
C LEU A 79 12.53 -0.07 21.36
N LEU A 80 11.93 -0.16 20.17
CA LEU A 80 11.27 -1.39 19.72
C LEU A 80 12.29 -2.51 19.44
N VAL A 81 13.48 -2.17 18.95
CA VAL A 81 14.59 -3.12 18.72
C VAL A 81 15.20 -3.59 20.04
N LEU A 82 15.48 -2.67 20.96
CA LEU A 82 16.02 -2.99 22.30
C LEU A 82 15.01 -3.77 23.15
N GLY A 83 13.70 -3.56 22.94
CA GLY A 83 12.63 -4.30 23.61
C GLY A 83 12.45 -5.76 23.17
N ASN A 84 13.31 -6.29 22.30
CA ASN A 84 13.22 -7.66 21.75
C ASN A 84 13.14 -8.75 22.84
N ASP A 85 13.69 -8.50 24.03
CA ASP A 85 13.62 -9.44 25.16
C ASP A 85 12.18 -9.66 25.70
N ARG A 86 11.27 -8.70 25.50
CA ARG A 86 9.86 -8.82 25.92
C ARG A 86 8.94 -9.30 24.80
N HIS A 87 9.27 -8.97 23.55
CA HIS A 87 8.43 -9.26 22.40
C HIS A 87 9.29 -9.56 21.17
N MET A 88 9.04 -10.69 20.52
CA MET A 88 9.74 -11.09 19.30
C MET A 88 9.56 -10.04 18.20
N LEU A 89 10.66 -9.53 17.66
CA LEU A 89 10.68 -8.49 16.63
C LEU A 89 9.77 -8.80 15.42
N ALA A 90 9.68 -10.07 15.03
CA ALA A 90 8.79 -10.51 13.96
C ALA A 90 7.32 -10.17 14.22
N VAL A 91 6.86 -10.26 15.48
CA VAL A 91 5.48 -9.91 15.87
C VAL A 91 5.27 -8.41 15.79
N THR A 92 6.27 -7.61 16.19
CA THR A 92 6.22 -6.15 16.07
C THR A 92 6.09 -5.74 14.61
N VAL A 93 6.94 -6.29 13.73
CA VAL A 93 6.88 -6.04 12.28
C VAL A 93 5.53 -6.46 11.69
N LEU A 94 5.01 -7.62 12.08
CA LEU A 94 3.70 -8.11 11.64
C LEU A 94 2.59 -7.11 11.98
N VAL A 95 2.55 -6.63 13.23
CA VAL A 95 1.52 -5.68 13.69
C VAL A 95 1.63 -4.35 12.94
N LYS A 96 2.85 -3.85 12.69
CA LYS A 96 3.07 -2.62 11.92
C LYS A 96 2.59 -2.76 10.48
N CYS A 97 2.92 -3.88 9.83
CA CYS A 97 2.47 -4.17 8.46
C CYS A 97 0.95 -4.21 8.37
N LEU A 98 0.30 -4.87 9.34
CA LEU A 98 -1.17 -4.94 9.40
C LEU A 98 -1.80 -3.55 9.65
N ALA A 99 -1.23 -2.75 10.55
CA ALA A 99 -1.72 -1.40 10.81
C ALA A 99 -1.55 -0.48 9.59
N HIS A 100 -0.45 -0.61 8.87
CA HIS A 100 -0.20 0.10 7.63
C HIS A 100 -1.15 -0.33 6.52
N TRP A 101 -1.32 -1.64 6.31
CA TRP A 101 -2.23 -2.18 5.31
C TRP A 101 -3.68 -1.74 5.58
N ALA A 102 -4.15 -1.86 6.83
CA ALA A 102 -5.49 -1.44 7.22
C ALA A 102 -5.70 0.07 7.10
N GLY A 103 -4.68 0.88 7.40
CA GLY A 103 -4.77 2.33 7.35
C GLY A 103 -4.68 2.90 5.93
N SER A 104 -3.76 2.39 5.11
CA SER A 104 -3.39 3.01 3.83
C SER A 104 -3.92 2.27 2.62
N VAL A 105 -4.00 0.94 2.68
CA VAL A 105 -4.26 0.09 1.52
C VAL A 105 -5.71 -0.40 1.47
N LEU A 106 -6.30 -0.70 2.62
CA LEU A 106 -7.71 -1.09 2.71
C LEU A 106 -8.66 -0.03 2.10
N PRO A 107 -8.45 1.29 2.26
CA PRO A 107 -9.24 2.31 1.54
C PRO A 107 -9.15 2.19 0.01
N LEU A 108 -8.00 1.77 -0.53
CA LEU A 108 -7.82 1.55 -1.97
C LEU A 108 -8.64 0.36 -2.45
N VAL A 109 -8.63 -0.73 -1.68
CA VAL A 109 -9.43 -1.94 -1.98
C VAL A 109 -10.92 -1.61 -1.96
N ILE A 110 -11.37 -0.77 -1.02
CA ILE A 110 -12.76 -0.29 -0.94
C ILE A 110 -13.10 0.63 -2.13
N ALA A 111 -12.16 1.43 -2.61
CA ALA A 111 -12.35 2.30 -3.77
C ALA A 111 -12.31 1.53 -5.11
N ALA A 112 -11.65 0.37 -5.16
CA ALA A 112 -11.43 -0.39 -6.39
C ALA A 112 -12.73 -0.80 -7.12
N PRO A 113 -13.81 -1.25 -6.45
CA PRO A 113 -15.08 -1.54 -7.12
C PRO A 113 -15.68 -0.34 -7.85
N LEU A 114 -15.65 0.84 -7.22
CA LEU A 114 -16.15 2.08 -7.83
C LEU A 114 -15.32 2.46 -9.06
N LEU A 115 -14.00 2.30 -8.96
CA LEU A 115 -13.08 2.60 -10.06
C LEU A 115 -13.11 1.53 -11.17
N GLY A 116 -13.50 0.30 -10.86
CA GLY A 116 -13.77 -0.75 -11.85
C GLY A 116 -14.99 -0.43 -12.72
N LEU A 117 -16.03 0.18 -12.14
CA LEU A 117 -17.16 0.71 -12.92
C LEU A 117 -16.72 1.83 -13.86
N PHE A 118 -15.82 2.70 -13.40
CA PHE A 118 -15.25 3.77 -14.21
C PHE A 118 -14.43 3.22 -15.41
N MET A 119 -13.84 2.03 -15.27
CA MET A 119 -13.16 1.29 -16.35
C MET A 119 -14.10 0.47 -17.24
N ASN A 120 -15.43 0.56 -17.06
CA ASN A 120 -16.42 -0.24 -17.78
C ASN A 120 -16.20 -1.77 -17.64
N MET A 121 -15.71 -2.22 -16.49
CA MET A 121 -15.46 -3.64 -16.26
C MET A 121 -16.76 -4.41 -15.99
N GLU A 122 -16.79 -5.68 -16.38
CA GLU A 122 -17.90 -6.58 -16.06
C GLU A 122 -17.96 -6.82 -14.53
N PRO A 123 -19.17 -6.94 -13.92
CA PRO A 123 -19.31 -7.10 -12.47
C PRO A 123 -18.49 -8.25 -11.87
N LEU A 124 -18.37 -9.37 -12.59
CA LEU A 124 -17.55 -10.51 -12.17
C LEU A 124 -16.06 -10.13 -12.13
N GLY A 125 -15.58 -9.41 -13.15
CA GLY A 125 -14.21 -8.90 -13.20
C GLY A 125 -13.90 -7.88 -12.10
N ILE A 126 -14.87 -7.02 -11.76
CA ILE A 126 -14.75 -6.08 -10.64
C ILE A 126 -14.61 -6.83 -9.31
N GLY A 127 -15.50 -7.78 -9.05
CA GLY A 127 -15.47 -8.60 -7.83
C GLY A 127 -14.18 -9.40 -7.70
N ALA A 128 -13.75 -10.05 -8.78
CA ALA A 128 -12.49 -10.79 -8.82
C ALA A 128 -11.29 -9.86 -8.56
N THR A 129 -11.26 -8.68 -9.17
CA THR A 129 -10.16 -7.73 -8.98
C THR A 129 -10.12 -7.22 -7.54
N ALA A 130 -11.25 -6.85 -6.97
CA ALA A 130 -11.33 -6.40 -5.57
C ALA A 130 -10.87 -7.49 -4.58
N LEU A 131 -11.28 -8.75 -4.80
CA LEU A 131 -10.82 -9.88 -3.97
C LEU A 131 -9.33 -10.14 -4.12
N THR A 132 -8.80 -10.10 -5.35
CA THR A 132 -7.37 -10.30 -5.59
C THR A 132 -6.55 -9.18 -4.97
N LEU A 133 -7.01 -7.93 -5.03
CA LEU A 133 -6.39 -6.80 -4.33
C LEU A 133 -6.43 -6.98 -2.81
N LEU A 134 -7.57 -7.41 -2.25
CA LEU A 134 -7.71 -7.64 -0.82
C LEU A 134 -6.70 -8.68 -0.31
N VAL A 135 -6.47 -9.75 -1.07
CA VAL A 135 -5.57 -10.85 -0.67
C VAL A 135 -4.11 -10.58 -1.04
N GLY A 136 -3.85 -9.92 -2.16
CA GLY A 136 -2.49 -9.72 -2.66
C GLY A 136 -1.82 -8.43 -2.19
N THR A 137 -2.57 -7.38 -1.85
CA THR A 137 -1.98 -6.16 -1.28
C THR A 137 -1.34 -6.35 0.11
N PRO A 138 -1.80 -7.25 1.01
CA PRO A 138 -1.04 -7.65 2.18
C PRO A 138 0.33 -8.22 1.80
N ALA A 139 0.39 -9.10 0.80
CA ALA A 139 1.66 -9.69 0.36
C ALA A 139 2.63 -8.61 -0.15
N ILE A 140 2.15 -7.65 -0.95
CA ILE A 140 2.94 -6.47 -1.36
C ILE A 140 3.43 -5.68 -0.15
N THR A 141 2.58 -5.48 0.86
CA THR A 141 2.97 -4.75 2.07
C THR A 141 4.10 -5.46 2.83
N PHE A 142 4.05 -6.78 2.93
CA PHE A 142 5.12 -7.56 3.58
C PHE A 142 6.42 -7.56 2.79
N ILE A 143 6.37 -7.74 1.47
CA ILE A 143 7.56 -7.61 0.60
C ILE A 143 8.12 -6.19 0.70
N GLY A 144 7.22 -5.20 0.67
CA GLY A 144 7.52 -3.78 0.86
C GLY A 144 8.20 -3.47 2.19
N ALA A 145 7.76 -4.10 3.27
CA ALA A 145 8.33 -3.91 4.59
C ALA A 145 9.78 -4.38 4.65
N ALA A 146 10.15 -5.46 3.97
CA ALA A 146 11.55 -5.87 3.85
C ALA A 146 12.39 -4.78 3.16
N GLY A 147 11.89 -4.20 2.06
CA GLY A 147 12.56 -3.08 1.39
C GLY A 147 12.63 -1.82 2.26
N ALA A 148 11.56 -1.49 2.97
CA ALA A 148 11.52 -0.34 3.88
C ALA A 148 12.50 -0.50 5.05
N ALA A 149 12.67 -1.70 5.58
CA ALA A 149 13.62 -1.98 6.65
C ALA A 149 15.08 -1.77 6.21
N VAL A 150 15.43 -2.17 4.99
CA VAL A 150 16.77 -1.91 4.42
C VAL A 150 16.96 -0.42 4.14
N ALA A 151 15.94 0.22 3.58
CA ALA A 151 15.98 1.62 3.19
C ALA A 151 15.99 2.61 4.38
N VAL A 152 15.52 2.18 5.56
CA VAL A 152 15.43 3.05 6.75
C VAL A 152 16.80 3.57 7.22
N ALA A 153 17.87 2.85 6.90
CA ALA A 153 19.24 3.23 7.26
C ALA A 153 19.85 4.28 6.32
N LEU A 154 19.23 4.55 5.16
CA LEU A 154 19.80 5.41 4.11
C LEU A 154 19.08 6.76 4.00
N PRO A 155 19.82 7.86 3.70
CA PRO A 155 19.21 9.11 3.28
C PRO A 155 18.44 8.91 1.96
N ARG A 156 17.17 9.34 1.91
CA ARG A 156 16.27 9.18 0.74
C ARG A 156 15.89 7.73 0.40
N GLY A 157 15.65 6.91 1.41
CA GLY A 157 15.28 5.49 1.26
C GLY A 157 14.05 5.20 0.38
N GLY A 158 13.14 6.15 0.18
CA GLY A 158 11.90 5.93 -0.61
C GLY A 158 12.13 5.40 -2.03
N LEU A 159 13.17 5.89 -2.74
CA LEU A 159 13.47 5.42 -4.10
C LEU A 159 13.96 3.95 -4.11
N LEU A 160 14.74 3.56 -3.10
CA LEU A 160 15.28 2.20 -2.97
C LEU A 160 14.17 1.19 -2.73
N ILE A 161 13.12 1.57 -1.99
CA ILE A 161 11.96 0.71 -1.75
C ILE A 161 11.30 0.37 -3.08
N SER A 162 11.02 1.36 -3.94
CA SER A 162 10.40 1.11 -5.25
C SER A 162 11.26 0.22 -6.15
N VAL A 163 12.58 0.48 -6.20
CA VAL A 163 13.52 -0.31 -7.02
C VAL A 163 13.63 -1.76 -6.54
N LEU A 164 13.55 -2.00 -5.23
CA LEU A 164 13.64 -3.35 -4.68
C LEU A 164 12.32 -4.12 -4.78
N VAL A 165 11.19 -3.45 -4.53
CA VAL A 165 9.88 -4.10 -4.38
C VAL A 165 9.24 -4.42 -5.72
N LEU A 166 9.38 -3.55 -6.73
CA LEU A 166 8.81 -3.78 -8.06
C LEU A 166 9.24 -5.13 -8.70
N PRO A 167 10.54 -5.47 -8.80
CA PRO A 167 10.95 -6.74 -9.41
C PRO A 167 10.59 -7.97 -8.57
N LEU A 168 10.33 -7.80 -7.26
CA LEU A 168 9.95 -8.90 -6.37
C LEU A 168 8.44 -9.16 -6.35
N THR A 169 7.64 -8.17 -6.78
CA THR A 169 6.17 -8.25 -6.78
C THR A 169 5.60 -8.64 -8.14
N ILE A 170 6.39 -8.48 -9.21
CA ILE A 170 6.03 -8.84 -10.57
C ILE A 170 6.76 -10.14 -10.92
N PRO A 171 6.04 -11.20 -11.34
CA PRO A 171 6.65 -12.47 -11.75
C PRO A 171 7.46 -12.35 -13.04
#